data_AF-A0A013U0G0-F1
#
_entry.id   AF-A0A013U0G0-F1
#
_cell.length_a   1.000
_cell.length_b   1.000
_cell.length_c   1.000
_cell.angle_alpha   90.00
_cell.angle_beta   90.00
_cell.angle_gamma   90.00
#
_symmetry.space_group_name_H-M   'P 1'
#
loop_
_entity.id
_entity.type
_entity.pdbx_description
1 polymer ?
#
loop_
_entity_poly.entity_id
_entity_poly.type
_entity_poly.pdbx_seq_one_letter_code
_entity_poly.pdbx_strand_id
1 'polypeptide(L)'
;MFSLSIFFKGFGIGSGLIVAIGAQNAFVLKQGLKQQYVFWLCLICALSDSILIACGVLGFAEIMTASPILITVAKYLGATFLLVYGAKAFYAAFKTTQSMDLDSSQKQTLTQALVTCLAFTWLNPHVYLDTIVLIGSVATQLEDKVSFALGSILASWVFFFSLGYGAKLLKPLFTNPKAWKILDFIIGCVMWSIAITLLF
;
A
#
# COMPACT_ATOMS: atom_id res chain seq x y z
N MET A 1 -4.60 27.25 -16.28
CA MET A 1 -4.23 28.06 -15.10
C MET A 1 -4.35 27.16 -13.88
N PHE A 2 -3.40 27.20 -12.95
CA PHE A 2 -3.46 26.37 -11.74
C PHE A 2 -4.64 26.79 -10.85
N SER A 3 -5.54 25.86 -10.55
CA SER A 3 -6.71 26.08 -9.69
C SER A 3 -6.50 25.46 -8.30
N LEU A 4 -6.39 26.32 -7.29
CA LEU A 4 -6.18 25.90 -5.91
C LEU A 4 -7.37 25.09 -5.35
N SER A 5 -8.60 25.41 -5.75
CA SER A 5 -9.80 24.68 -5.33
C SER A 5 -9.81 23.25 -5.89
N ILE A 6 -9.40 23.08 -7.14
CA ILE A 6 -9.32 21.76 -7.78
C ILE A 6 -8.15 20.95 -7.21
N PHE A 7 -7.04 21.62 -6.88
CA PHE A 7 -5.94 21.00 -6.16
C PHE A 7 -6.38 20.42 -4.81
N PHE A 8 -7.06 21.19 -3.97
CA PHE A 8 -7.56 20.68 -2.68
C PHE A 8 -8.64 19.60 -2.84
N LYS A 9 -9.44 19.65 -3.91
CA LYS A 9 -10.37 18.56 -4.26
C LYS A 9 -9.61 17.26 -4.55
N GLY A 10 -8.54 17.34 -5.35
CA GLY A 10 -7.64 16.21 -5.63
C GLY A 10 -6.96 15.68 -4.37
N PHE A 11 -6.49 16.57 -3.51
CA PHE A 11 -5.88 16.21 -2.23
C PHE A 11 -6.87 15.47 -1.31
N GLY A 12 -8.10 15.98 -1.18
CA GLY A 12 -9.14 15.37 -0.35
C GLY A 12 -9.56 13.98 -0.83
N ILE A 13 -9.82 13.84 -2.13
CA ILE A 13 -10.19 12.55 -2.73
C ILE A 13 -9.03 11.55 -2.63
N GLY A 14 -7.80 11.98 -2.98
CA GLY A 14 -6.60 11.15 -2.87
C GLY A 14 -6.37 10.68 -1.43
N SER A 15 -6.48 11.58 -0.46
CA SER A 15 -6.35 11.22 0.96
C SER A 15 -7.41 10.19 1.38
N GLY A 16 -8.67 10.37 0.97
CA GLY A 16 -9.76 9.45 1.33
C GLY A 16 -9.54 8.03 0.81
N LEU A 17 -9.08 7.89 -0.42
CA LEU A 17 -8.84 6.59 -1.05
C LEU A 17 -7.61 5.88 -0.45
N ILE A 18 -6.55 6.61 -0.15
CA ILE A 18 -5.27 6.03 0.32
C ILE A 18 -5.33 5.64 1.81
N VAL A 19 -6.15 6.34 2.61
CA VAL A 19 -6.29 6.08 4.06
C VAL A 19 -6.90 4.70 4.34
N ALA A 20 -7.68 4.13 3.42
CA ALA A 20 -8.22 2.79 3.58
C ALA A 20 -7.09 1.79 3.89
N ILE A 21 -7.17 1.12 5.05
CA ILE A 21 -6.07 0.26 5.52
C ILE A 21 -6.03 -1.01 4.66
N GLY A 22 -5.11 -1.02 3.70
CA GLY A 22 -4.80 -2.17 2.87
C GLY A 22 -3.50 -2.90 3.26
N ALA A 23 -3.15 -3.90 2.45
CA ALA A 23 -1.94 -4.70 2.61
C ALA A 23 -0.65 -3.87 2.60
N GLN A 24 -0.55 -2.92 1.67
CA GLN A 24 0.59 -2.01 1.53
C GLN A 24 0.77 -1.13 2.77
N ASN A 25 -0.32 -0.53 3.27
CA ASN A 25 -0.29 0.32 4.46
C ASN A 25 0.14 -0.46 5.71
N ALA A 26 -0.37 -1.68 5.89
CA ALA A 26 0.02 -2.56 6.99
C ALA A 26 1.52 -2.94 6.92
N PHE A 27 2.04 -3.20 5.72
CA PHE A 27 3.46 -3.48 5.52
C PHE A 27 4.35 -2.26 5.82
N VAL A 28 4.01 -1.08 5.30
CA VAL A 28 4.74 0.17 5.57
C VAL A 28 4.73 0.49 7.06
N LEU A 29 3.58 0.31 7.74
CA LEU A 29 3.47 0.48 9.19
C LEU A 29 4.41 -0.48 9.95
N LYS A 30 4.43 -1.77 9.59
CA LYS A 30 5.31 -2.77 10.22
C LYS A 30 6.79 -2.41 10.05
N GLN A 31 7.20 -1.97 8.86
CA GLN A 31 8.58 -1.55 8.61
C GLN A 31 8.91 -0.22 9.27
N GLY A 32 7.95 0.68 9.34
CA GLY A 32 7.98 1.91 10.14
C GLY A 32 8.25 1.60 11.61
N LEU A 33 7.53 0.65 12.21
CA LEU A 33 7.78 0.22 13.59
C LEU A 33 9.20 -0.36 13.78
N LYS A 34 9.65 -1.18 12.82
CA LYS A 34 11.02 -1.75 12.81
C LYS A 34 12.12 -0.74 12.48
N GLN A 35 11.78 0.45 12.02
CA GLN A 35 12.73 1.45 11.49
C GLN A 35 13.60 0.96 10.33
N GLN A 36 13.08 0.00 9.55
CA GLN A 36 13.82 -0.60 8.45
C GLN A 36 13.37 0.01 7.13
N TYR A 37 14.30 0.66 6.43
CA TYR A 37 14.12 1.15 5.06
C TYR A 37 12.91 2.08 4.84
N VAL A 38 12.44 2.76 5.90
CA VAL A 38 11.22 3.59 5.90
C VAL A 38 11.22 4.59 4.74
N PHE A 39 12.31 5.35 4.56
CA PHE A 39 12.43 6.32 3.49
C PHE A 39 12.18 5.70 2.10
N TRP A 40 12.86 4.58 1.81
CA TRP A 40 12.78 3.91 0.51
C TRP A 40 11.41 3.31 0.26
N LEU A 41 10.76 2.76 1.30
CA LEU A 41 9.41 2.22 1.21
C LEU A 41 8.38 3.32 0.97
N CYS A 42 8.43 4.42 1.73
CA CYS A 42 7.55 5.57 1.53
C CYS A 42 7.73 6.16 0.12
N LEU A 43 8.99 6.27 -0.34
CA LEU A 43 9.31 6.80 -1.66
C LEU A 43 8.73 5.90 -2.78
N ILE A 44 8.94 4.58 -2.71
CA ILE A 44 8.46 3.69 -3.78
C ILE A 44 6.93 3.57 -3.81
N CYS A 45 6.28 3.62 -2.64
CA CYS A 45 4.82 3.71 -2.55
C CYS A 45 4.31 5.00 -3.22
N ALA A 46 4.82 6.15 -2.79
CA ALA A 46 4.39 7.44 -3.31
C ALA A 46 4.68 7.61 -4.81
N LEU A 47 5.81 7.08 -5.30
CA LEU A 47 6.12 7.07 -6.72
C LEU A 47 5.19 6.15 -7.51
N SER A 48 4.90 4.95 -7.01
CA SER A 48 3.96 4.03 -7.67
C SER A 48 2.57 4.64 -7.76
N ASP A 49 2.07 5.23 -6.67
CA ASP A 49 0.81 5.97 -6.66
C ASP A 49 0.84 7.15 -7.63
N SER A 50 1.95 7.89 -7.70
CA SER A 50 2.08 9.03 -8.61
C SER A 50 1.96 8.59 -10.08
N ILE A 51 2.57 7.46 -10.43
CA ILE A 51 2.45 6.87 -11.76
C ILE A 51 1.01 6.45 -12.04
N LEU A 52 0.37 5.75 -11.10
CA LEU A 52 -1.00 5.26 -11.27
C LEU A 52 -2.01 6.42 -11.39
N ILE A 53 -1.90 7.45 -10.54
CA ILE A 53 -2.72 8.66 -10.60
C ILE A 53 -2.52 9.38 -11.93
N ALA A 54 -1.26 9.54 -12.38
CA ALA A 54 -0.97 10.16 -13.67
C ALA A 54 -1.60 9.37 -14.82
N CYS A 55 -1.48 8.03 -14.82
CA CYS A 55 -2.15 7.17 -15.80
C CYS A 55 -3.68 7.35 -15.79
N GLY A 56 -4.30 7.37 -14.61
CA GLY A 56 -5.74 7.60 -14.46
C GLY A 56 -6.18 8.93 -15.05
N VAL A 57 -5.48 10.01 -14.71
CA VAL A 57 -5.82 11.38 -15.16
C VAL A 57 -5.56 11.60 -16.65
N LEU A 58 -4.54 10.94 -17.21
CA LEU A 58 -4.23 10.98 -18.65
C LEU A 58 -5.20 10.15 -19.51
N GLY A 59 -6.14 9.42 -18.90
CA GLY A 59 -7.17 8.68 -19.62
C GLY A 59 -6.83 7.22 -19.92
N PHE A 60 -5.80 6.64 -19.28
CA PHE A 60 -5.50 5.21 -19.42
C PHE A 60 -6.53 4.29 -18.73
N ALA A 61 -7.57 4.85 -18.09
CA ALA A 61 -8.66 4.08 -17.49
C ALA A 61 -9.36 3.16 -18.50
N GLU A 62 -9.62 3.64 -19.72
CA GLU A 62 -10.27 2.85 -20.78
C GLU A 62 -9.37 1.73 -21.31
N ILE A 63 -8.05 1.94 -21.33
CA ILE A 63 -7.08 0.92 -21.77
C ILE A 63 -6.97 -0.19 -20.72
N MET A 64 -7.04 0.18 -19.43
CA MET A 64 -6.97 -0.80 -18.35
C MET A 64 -8.22 -1.69 -18.28
N THR A 65 -9.41 -1.12 -18.48
CA THR A 65 -10.66 -1.90 -18.55
C THR A 65 -10.73 -2.79 -19.79
N ALA A 66 -10.03 -2.43 -20.88
CA ALA A 66 -9.91 -3.24 -22.08
C ALA A 66 -8.94 -4.44 -21.96
N SER A 67 -8.16 -4.56 -20.87
CA SER A 67 -7.21 -5.66 -20.64
C SER A 67 -7.63 -6.56 -19.47
N PRO A 68 -8.70 -7.36 -19.62
CA PRO A 68 -9.16 -8.28 -18.58
C PRO A 68 -8.12 -9.35 -18.22
N ILE A 69 -7.20 -9.67 -19.15
CA ILE A 69 -6.10 -10.62 -18.91
C ILE A 69 -5.16 -10.07 -17.83
N LEU A 70 -4.80 -8.78 -17.89
CA LEU A 70 -3.86 -8.18 -16.94
C LEU A 70 -4.44 -8.16 -15.51
N ILE A 71 -5.73 -7.81 -15.40
CA ILE A 71 -6.47 -7.85 -14.13
C ILE A 71 -6.56 -9.29 -13.60
N THR A 72 -6.83 -10.26 -14.47
CA THR A 72 -6.93 -11.68 -14.08
C THR A 72 -5.59 -12.24 -13.60
N VAL A 73 -4.49 -11.95 -14.30
CA VAL A 73 -3.14 -12.36 -13.91
C VAL A 73 -2.75 -11.70 -12.58
N ALA A 74 -2.98 -10.38 -12.44
CA ALA A 74 -2.73 -9.67 -11.19
C ALA A 74 -3.56 -10.27 -10.03
N LYS A 75 -4.84 -10.58 -10.25
CA LYS A 75 -5.72 -11.24 -9.28
C LYS A 75 -5.12 -12.55 -8.78
N TYR A 76 -4.76 -13.49 -9.66
CA TYR A 76 -4.26 -14.80 -9.22
C TYR A 76 -2.85 -14.75 -8.62
N LEU A 77 -1.94 -13.96 -9.20
CA LEU A 77 -0.60 -13.78 -8.66
C LEU A 77 -0.64 -13.04 -7.32
N GLY A 78 -1.44 -11.98 -7.21
CA GLY A 78 -1.67 -11.22 -6.00
C GLY A 78 -2.28 -12.08 -4.90
N ALA A 79 -3.33 -12.84 -5.19
CA ALA A 79 -3.93 -13.75 -4.21
C ALA A 79 -2.92 -14.79 -3.72
N THR A 80 -2.14 -15.40 -4.62
CA THR A 80 -1.11 -16.37 -4.23
C THR A 80 -0.04 -15.72 -3.34
N PHE A 81 0.43 -14.53 -3.70
CA PHE A 81 1.39 -13.76 -2.92
C PHE A 81 0.85 -13.41 -1.52
N LEU A 82 -0.39 -12.92 -1.44
CA LEU A 82 -1.05 -12.56 -0.19
C LEU A 82 -1.30 -13.77 0.72
N LEU A 83 -1.69 -14.92 0.15
CA LEU A 83 -1.85 -16.16 0.91
C LEU A 83 -0.52 -16.61 1.52
N VAL A 84 0.56 -16.63 0.73
CA VAL A 84 1.91 -16.98 1.21
C VAL A 84 2.40 -15.98 2.25
N TYR A 85 2.21 -14.68 2.02
CA TYR A 85 2.63 -13.64 2.95
C TYR A 85 1.84 -13.70 4.27
N GLY A 86 0.52 -13.88 4.20
CA GLY A 86 -0.34 -14.06 5.37
C GLY A 86 0.01 -15.32 6.16
N ALA A 87 0.33 -16.43 5.49
CA ALA A 87 0.80 -17.64 6.15
C ALA A 87 2.12 -17.42 6.90
N LYS A 88 3.07 -16.67 6.31
CA LYS A 88 4.31 -16.26 6.99
C LYS A 88 4.03 -15.37 8.21
N ALA A 89 3.05 -14.46 8.11
CA ALA A 89 2.66 -13.60 9.22
C ALA A 89 2.02 -14.40 10.38
N PHE A 90 1.11 -15.33 10.08
CA PHE A 90 0.55 -16.24 11.09
C PHE A 90 1.64 -17.12 11.73
N TYR A 91 2.52 -17.69 10.92
CA TYR A 91 3.64 -18.48 11.42
C TYR A 91 4.51 -17.67 12.39
N ALA A 92 4.80 -16.40 12.07
CA ALA A 92 5.52 -15.50 12.98
C ALA A 92 4.74 -15.25 14.29
N ALA A 93 3.42 -15.01 14.21
CA ALA A 93 2.58 -14.80 15.38
C ALA A 93 2.57 -16.00 16.35
N PHE A 94 2.58 -17.23 15.83
CA PHE A 94 2.53 -18.46 16.62
C PHE A 94 3.91 -18.98 17.07
N LYS A 95 4.99 -18.74 16.30
CA LYS A 95 6.33 -19.25 16.63
C LYS A 95 7.04 -18.48 17.74
N THR A 96 6.65 -17.24 18.05
CA THR A 96 7.31 -16.41 19.09
C THR A 96 7.05 -16.94 20.52
N THR A 97 7.59 -18.10 20.86
CA THR A 97 7.57 -18.67 22.23
C THR A 97 8.95 -19.13 22.70
N GLN A 98 10.01 -19.05 21.89
CA GLN A 98 11.36 -19.34 22.37
C GLN A 98 12.33 -18.23 22.01
N SER A 99 12.98 -17.73 23.06
CA SER A 99 14.24 -17.00 23.12
C SER A 99 14.54 -16.06 21.96
N MET A 100 14.68 -14.77 22.30
CA MET A 100 15.48 -13.78 21.59
C MET A 100 16.88 -14.36 21.31
N ASP A 101 17.00 -15.11 20.22
CA ASP A 101 18.27 -15.33 19.55
C ASP A 101 18.40 -14.14 18.60
N LEU A 102 18.91 -13.04 19.16
CA LEU A 102 18.94 -11.71 18.55
C LEU A 102 19.85 -11.62 17.31
N ASP A 103 20.54 -12.70 16.93
CA ASP A 103 21.56 -12.68 15.87
C ASP A 103 21.27 -13.58 14.65
N SER A 104 20.25 -14.44 14.68
CA SER A 104 19.98 -15.41 13.60
C SER A 104 18.70 -15.14 12.78
N SER A 105 17.94 -14.10 13.13
CA SER A 105 16.81 -13.64 12.31
C SER A 105 17.35 -12.85 11.12
N GLN A 106 17.56 -13.54 10.00
CA GLN A 106 17.95 -13.01 8.69
C GLN A 106 17.25 -11.66 8.44
N LYS A 107 17.98 -10.54 8.64
CA LYS A 107 17.44 -9.19 8.42
C LYS A 107 16.99 -9.14 6.97
N GLN A 108 15.69 -8.88 6.76
CA GLN A 108 15.13 -8.72 5.41
C GLN A 108 15.98 -7.67 4.69
N THR A 109 16.46 -8.00 3.48
CA THR A 109 17.29 -7.06 2.73
C THR A 109 16.44 -5.93 2.16
N LEU A 110 17.05 -4.78 1.86
CA LEU A 110 16.37 -3.67 1.20
C LEU A 110 15.63 -4.14 -0.06
N THR A 111 16.29 -4.95 -0.90
CA THR A 111 15.71 -5.50 -2.13
C THR A 111 14.47 -6.33 -1.85
N GLN A 112 14.51 -7.21 -0.84
CA GLN A 112 13.34 -7.99 -0.45
C GLN A 112 12.20 -7.09 0.03
N ALA A 113 12.49 -6.03 0.78
CA ALA A 113 11.48 -5.09 1.25
C ALA A 113 10.84 -4.32 0.09
N LEU A 114 11.65 -3.83 -0.85
CA LEU A 114 11.18 -3.12 -2.04
C LEU A 114 10.34 -4.02 -2.96
N VAL A 115 10.78 -5.25 -3.23
CA VAL A 115 10.02 -6.21 -4.05
C VAL A 115 8.69 -6.57 -3.40
N THR A 116 8.69 -6.78 -2.07
CA THR A 116 7.45 -7.04 -1.32
C THR A 116 6.50 -5.83 -1.41
N CYS A 117 7.04 -4.62 -1.28
CA CYS A 117 6.27 -3.39 -1.37
C CYS A 117 5.64 -3.21 -2.76
N LEU A 118 6.44 -3.38 -3.82
CA LEU A 118 5.97 -3.32 -5.20
C LEU A 118 4.93 -4.41 -5.47
N ALA A 119 5.11 -5.62 -4.94
CA ALA A 119 4.13 -6.69 -5.07
C ALA A 119 2.78 -6.30 -4.42
N PHE A 120 2.80 -5.67 -3.23
CA PHE A 120 1.56 -5.19 -2.61
C PHE A 120 0.83 -4.13 -3.43
N THR A 121 1.57 -3.26 -4.13
CA THR A 121 0.96 -2.22 -4.96
C THR A 121 0.49 -2.80 -6.31
N TRP A 122 1.39 -3.42 -7.07
CA TRP A 122 1.14 -3.78 -8.47
C TRP A 122 0.43 -5.11 -8.67
N LEU A 123 0.51 -6.06 -7.72
CA LEU A 123 -0.29 -7.29 -7.81
C LEU A 123 -1.69 -7.13 -7.20
N ASN A 124 -2.03 -5.95 -6.69
CA ASN A 124 -3.34 -5.68 -6.13
C ASN A 124 -4.28 -5.11 -7.21
N PRO A 125 -5.22 -5.89 -7.76
CA PRO A 125 -6.11 -5.39 -8.79
C PRO A 125 -7.02 -4.25 -8.30
N HIS A 126 -7.29 -4.14 -6.98
CA HIS A 126 -8.04 -3.01 -6.43
C HIS A 126 -7.33 -1.67 -6.63
N VAL A 127 -5.99 -1.65 -6.65
CA VAL A 127 -5.26 -0.38 -6.84
C VAL A 127 -5.63 0.27 -8.17
N TYR A 128 -5.85 -0.53 -9.22
CA TYR A 128 -6.19 -0.01 -10.54
C TYR A 128 -7.61 0.55 -10.58
N LEU A 129 -8.56 -0.08 -9.88
CA LEU A 129 -9.90 0.44 -9.74
C LEU A 129 -9.88 1.76 -8.96
N ASP A 130 -9.17 1.80 -7.84
CA ASP A 130 -9.18 2.95 -6.94
C ASP A 130 -8.41 4.14 -7.52
N THR A 131 -7.27 3.90 -8.16
CA THR A 131 -6.36 4.98 -8.59
C THR A 131 -6.45 5.33 -10.06
N ILE A 132 -6.68 4.37 -10.95
CA ILE A 132 -6.78 4.66 -12.39
C ILE A 132 -8.24 4.96 -12.75
N VAL A 133 -9.16 4.09 -12.35
CA VAL A 133 -10.57 4.20 -12.77
C VAL A 133 -11.30 5.29 -11.97
N LEU A 134 -11.32 5.25 -10.64
CA LEU A 134 -12.07 6.23 -9.83
C LEU A 134 -11.48 7.64 -9.95
N ILE A 135 -10.18 7.83 -9.65
CA ILE A 135 -9.54 9.14 -9.78
C ILE A 135 -9.59 9.65 -11.23
N GLY A 136 -9.36 8.77 -12.22
CA GLY A 136 -9.49 9.13 -13.63
C GLY A 136 -10.90 9.59 -13.99
N SER A 137 -11.95 8.89 -13.54
CA SER A 137 -13.35 9.25 -13.80
C SER A 137 -13.76 10.59 -13.17
N VAL A 138 -13.19 10.94 -12.01
CA VAL A 138 -13.39 12.27 -11.42
C VAL A 138 -12.65 13.32 -12.23
N ALA A 139 -11.44 13.01 -12.71
CA ALA A 139 -10.63 13.92 -13.49
C ALA A 139 -11.24 14.26 -14.86
N THR A 140 -12.03 13.36 -15.48
CA THR A 140 -12.70 13.66 -16.77
C THR A 140 -13.77 14.75 -16.63
N GLN A 141 -14.34 14.93 -15.44
CA GLN A 141 -15.34 15.97 -15.15
C GLN A 141 -14.71 17.34 -14.84
N LEU A 142 -13.37 17.43 -14.84
CA LEU A 142 -12.63 18.64 -14.44
C LEU A 142 -11.90 19.23 -15.64
N GLU A 143 -11.94 20.55 -15.76
CA GLU A 143 -11.17 21.28 -16.78
C GLU A 143 -9.66 21.31 -16.45
N ASP A 144 -9.30 21.53 -15.18
CA ASP A 144 -7.90 21.58 -14.72
C ASP A 144 -7.46 20.25 -14.09
N LYS A 145 -7.24 19.27 -14.95
CA LYS A 145 -6.78 17.92 -14.58
C LYS A 145 -5.42 17.89 -13.90
N VAL A 146 -4.53 18.84 -14.23
CA VAL A 146 -3.16 18.88 -13.72
C VAL A 146 -3.16 19.28 -12.25
N SER A 147 -3.90 20.33 -11.87
CA SER A 147 -4.01 20.72 -10.47
C SER A 147 -4.64 19.61 -9.62
N PHE A 148 -5.65 18.92 -10.15
CA PHE A 148 -6.26 17.77 -9.49
C PHE A 148 -5.25 16.64 -9.25
N ALA A 149 -4.51 16.24 -10.28
CA ALA A 149 -3.48 15.20 -10.19
C ALA A 149 -2.39 15.56 -9.18
N LEU A 150 -1.87 16.79 -9.22
CA LEU A 150 -0.86 17.26 -8.27
C LEU A 150 -1.36 17.22 -6.83
N GLY A 151 -2.63 17.58 -6.60
CA GLY A 151 -3.27 17.47 -5.29
C GLY A 151 -3.34 16.03 -4.79
N SER A 152 -3.83 15.11 -5.63
CA SER A 152 -3.91 13.68 -5.27
C SER A 152 -2.54 13.04 -5.07
N ILE A 153 -1.56 13.41 -5.88
CA ILE A 153 -0.16 12.98 -5.71
C ILE A 153 0.36 13.48 -4.37
N LEU A 154 0.25 14.77 -4.08
CA LEU A 154 0.74 15.33 -2.82
C LEU A 154 0.08 14.65 -1.61
N ALA A 155 -1.21 14.31 -1.68
CA ALA A 155 -1.88 13.53 -0.65
C ALA A 155 -1.21 12.18 -0.38
N SER A 156 -0.86 11.42 -1.43
CA SER A 156 -0.13 10.14 -1.29
C SER A 156 1.22 10.31 -0.60
N TRP A 157 2.00 11.30 -1.05
CA TRP A 157 3.31 11.60 -0.47
C TRP A 157 3.20 11.97 1.01
N VAL A 158 2.31 12.90 1.34
CA VAL A 158 2.06 13.28 2.73
C VAL A 158 1.64 12.06 3.54
N PHE A 159 0.68 11.27 3.05
CA PHE A 159 0.18 10.10 3.77
C PHE A 159 1.27 9.05 4.04
N PHE A 160 2.01 8.59 3.02
CA PHE A 160 2.99 7.52 3.21
C PHE A 160 4.16 7.94 4.11
N PHE A 161 4.64 9.17 3.98
CA PHE A 161 5.69 9.68 4.87
C PHE A 161 5.17 9.89 6.29
N SER A 162 3.94 10.41 6.46
CA SER A 162 3.29 10.51 7.77
C SER A 162 3.07 9.14 8.40
N LEU A 163 2.63 8.13 7.65
CA LEU A 163 2.42 6.77 8.15
C LEU A 163 3.75 6.09 8.52
N GLY A 164 4.73 6.11 7.62
CA GLY A 164 6.01 5.41 7.81
C GLY A 164 6.84 6.02 8.95
N TYR A 165 6.94 7.34 9.02
CA TYR A 165 7.67 8.01 10.11
C TYR A 165 6.82 8.14 11.38
N GLY A 166 5.52 8.34 11.26
CA GLY A 166 4.57 8.39 12.38
C GLY A 166 4.44 7.05 13.11
N ALA A 167 4.72 5.93 12.44
CA ALA A 167 4.83 4.62 13.08
C ALA A 167 5.80 4.61 14.28
N LYS A 168 6.81 5.51 14.30
CA LYS A 168 7.72 5.67 15.44
C LYS A 168 7.00 5.96 16.75
N LEU A 169 5.89 6.69 16.71
CA LEU A 169 5.09 7.06 17.88
C LEU A 169 4.45 5.85 18.55
N LEU A 170 4.22 4.77 17.79
CA LEU A 170 3.61 3.54 18.27
C LEU A 170 4.63 2.55 18.84
N LYS A 171 5.94 2.75 18.61
CA LYS A 171 7.01 1.90 19.17
C LYS A 171 6.88 1.55 20.67
N PRO A 172 6.53 2.47 21.60
CA PRO A 172 6.42 2.11 23.01
C PRO A 172 5.41 0.98 23.28
N LEU A 173 4.35 0.85 22.47
CA LEU A 173 3.38 -0.25 22.57
C LEU A 173 4.00 -1.60 22.19
N PHE A 174 5.02 -1.59 21.33
CA PHE A 174 5.71 -2.77 20.81
C PHE A 174 6.92 -3.21 21.65
N THR A 175 7.09 -2.63 22.84
CA THR A 175 7.99 -3.16 23.87
C THR A 175 7.49 -4.48 24.44
N ASN A 176 6.17 -4.71 24.41
CA ASN A 176 5.55 -5.97 24.80
C ASN A 176 5.57 -6.98 23.63
N PRO A 177 6.16 -8.18 23.79
CA PRO A 177 6.15 -9.21 22.76
C PRO A 177 4.75 -9.62 22.28
N LYS A 178 3.72 -9.48 23.12
CA LYS A 178 2.33 -9.76 22.73
C LYS A 178 1.82 -8.79 21.65
N ALA A 179 2.27 -7.53 21.65
CA ALA A 179 1.87 -6.55 20.64
C ALA A 179 2.37 -6.94 19.24
N TRP A 180 3.58 -7.50 19.14
CA TRP A 180 4.10 -8.06 17.89
C TRP A 180 3.28 -9.23 17.38
N LYS A 181 2.91 -10.17 18.28
CA LYS A 181 2.04 -11.30 17.92
C LYS A 181 0.69 -10.84 17.40
N ILE A 182 0.07 -9.87 18.07
CA ILE A 182 -1.24 -9.32 17.67
C ILE A 182 -1.11 -8.63 16.31
N LEU A 183 -0.07 -7.83 16.09
CA LEU A 183 0.16 -7.18 14.80
C LEU A 183 0.36 -8.22 13.69
N ASP A 184 1.21 -9.22 13.90
CA ASP A 184 1.46 -10.27 12.91
C ASP A 184 0.20 -11.08 12.61
N PHE A 185 -0.62 -11.35 13.62
CA PHE A 185 -1.92 -12.01 13.46
C PHE A 185 -2.90 -11.14 12.66
N ILE A 186 -3.04 -9.85 13.00
CA ILE A 186 -3.89 -8.90 12.26
C ILE A 186 -3.43 -8.79 10.81
N ILE A 187 -2.13 -8.69 10.55
CA ILE A 187 -1.57 -8.68 9.20
C ILE A 187 -1.95 -9.96 8.48
N GLY A 188 -1.78 -11.13 9.09
CA GLY A 188 -2.20 -12.41 8.51
C GLY A 188 -3.68 -12.40 8.11
N CYS A 189 -4.56 -11.96 9.01
CA CYS A 189 -6.00 -11.84 8.76
C CYS A 189 -6.29 -10.89 7.61
N VAL A 190 -5.71 -9.69 7.60
CA VAL A 190 -5.92 -8.70 6.53
C VAL A 190 -5.49 -9.26 5.18
N MET A 191 -4.34 -9.93 5.11
CA MET A 191 -3.81 -10.47 3.85
C MET A 191 -4.68 -11.60 3.30
N TRP A 192 -5.13 -12.52 4.16
CA TRP A 192 -6.01 -13.60 3.73
C TRP A 192 -7.41 -13.10 3.38
N SER A 193 -7.97 -12.15 4.14
CA SER A 193 -9.24 -11.51 3.80
C SER A 193 -9.17 -10.85 2.42
N ILE A 194 -8.13 -10.07 2.14
CA ILE A 194 -7.95 -9.46 0.81
C ILE A 194 -7.78 -10.56 -0.26
N ALA A 195 -6.98 -11.59 -0.01
CA ALA A 195 -6.80 -12.68 -0.97
C ALA A 195 -8.12 -13.41 -1.31
N ILE A 196 -8.99 -13.60 -0.32
CA ILE A 196 -10.32 -14.21 -0.52
C ILE A 196 -11.20 -13.28 -1.36
N THR A 197 -11.27 -11.99 -1.04
CA THR A 197 -12.01 -10.99 -1.83
C THR A 197 -11.48 -10.85 -3.25
N LEU A 198 -10.19 -11.13 -3.47
CA LEU A 198 -9.64 -11.18 -4.82
C LEU A 198 -10.15 -12.39 -5.60
N LEU A 199 -10.27 -13.56 -4.96
CA LEU A 199 -10.63 -14.82 -5.62
C LEU A 199 -12.14 -14.96 -5.87
N PHE A 200 -12.97 -14.55 -4.93
CA PHE A 200 -14.43 -14.70 -4.94
C PHE A 200 -15.12 -13.35 -5.09
#